data_AF-J9H241-F1
#
_entry.id   AF-J9H241-F1
#
_cell.length_a   1.000
_cell.length_b   1.000
_cell.length_c   1.000
_cell.angle_alpha   90.00
_cell.angle_beta   90.00
_cell.angle_gamma   90.00
#
_symmetry.space_group_name_H-M   'P 1'
#
loop_
_entity.id
_entity.type
_entity.pdbx_description
1 polymer ?
#
loop_
_entity_poly.entity_id
_entity_poly.type
_entity_poly.pdbx_seq_one_letter_code
_entity_poly.pdbx_strand_id
1 'polypeptide(L)'
;MPVKPSTKAATAKLDPVGVMKAVMEETPELANPLMERGIISKADDGSVNISGTTETIHAIGDYILNFTPAANAYLNALVNRIGFVTITSKMYTNPWSVFKKGRLEFGETVEEIFVNLAKPYQFSPSKAEQEVFKRNIPDVRAAFHTMNFQKYYPVTIQDDQLRQAFLSWQGVTDLIARIVESVYAAAQTDEYLVMKYMLARAVLNGDIQGVQVPALSKENAVDIATTFNETAMNMEYQSNLYNIAGVTTHTPMDEQYLITTTKFRSVMNFNVLATAFNMDKATLMGHVINVDSFVNMDWERLTLLFTDENGKVDPSFKPWQESEKTILENIPAIVAGIDFFQIWDNFEKMTENYNGKGLYWNYNYHVWKTFSLSPFAQAVAYTAEVGAITSVAVTPQAATIPPGADIELAASVSRTGVISKAVEWSMTGNNSTGSYVSDTGKVHLAKDETANTVKVVVASVVDSGKSAMCTITVNKAQ
;
A
#
# COMPACT_ATOMS: atom_id res chain seq x y z
N MET A 1 4.59 -6.91 34.10
CA MET A 1 5.21 -5.82 33.32
C MET A 1 4.15 -4.75 33.10
N PRO A 2 4.45 -3.45 33.29
CA PRO A 2 3.44 -2.41 33.20
C PRO A 2 3.01 -2.21 31.74
N VAL A 3 1.70 -2.11 31.53
CA VAL A 3 1.05 -1.96 30.23
C VAL A 3 1.47 -0.61 29.61
N LYS A 4 2.14 -0.64 28.45
CA LYS A 4 2.52 0.59 27.73
C LYS A 4 1.27 1.28 27.19
N PRO A 5 1.08 2.59 27.43
CA PRO A 5 -0.06 3.33 26.90
C PRO A 5 0.08 3.47 25.39
N SER A 6 -0.99 3.13 24.66
CA SER A 6 -1.14 3.49 23.25
C SER A 6 -1.04 5.01 23.13
N THR A 7 -0.02 5.51 22.44
CA THR A 7 0.10 6.93 22.09
C THR A 7 -0.98 7.26 21.06
N LYS A 8 -2.16 7.65 21.55
CA LYS A 8 -3.11 8.48 20.79
C LYS A 8 -2.46 9.84 20.52
N ALA A 9 -2.86 10.48 19.42
CA ALA A 9 -2.48 11.86 19.12
C ALA A 9 -2.65 12.73 20.37
N ALA A 10 -1.71 13.65 20.62
CA ALA A 10 -1.77 14.55 21.76
C ALA A 10 -3.00 15.47 21.64
N THR A 11 -4.14 15.01 22.14
CA THR A 11 -5.33 15.81 22.47
C THR A 11 -5.22 16.29 23.91
N ALA A 12 -4.02 16.61 24.37
CA ALA A 12 -3.84 17.30 25.63
C ALA A 12 -4.35 18.73 25.41
N LYS A 13 -5.59 19.00 25.84
CA LYS A 13 -6.07 20.37 25.96
C LYS A 13 -5.08 21.08 26.90
N LEU A 14 -4.38 22.10 26.39
CA LEU A 14 -3.84 23.17 27.23
C LEU A 14 -4.94 23.53 28.23
N ASP A 15 -4.66 23.67 29.53
CA ASP A 15 -5.63 24.24 30.46
C ASP A 15 -5.76 25.73 30.15
N PRO A 16 -6.75 26.14 29.33
CA PRO A 16 -6.84 27.52 28.88
C PRO A 16 -7.40 28.37 30.01
N VAL A 17 -8.07 27.77 31.00
CA VAL A 17 -8.77 28.46 32.08
C VAL A 17 -7.77 28.99 33.10
N GLY A 18 -6.78 28.18 33.48
CA GLY A 18 -5.71 28.64 34.38
C GLY A 18 -4.85 29.76 33.78
N VAL A 19 -4.50 29.63 32.49
CA VAL A 19 -3.69 30.64 31.77
C VAL A 19 -4.50 31.90 31.50
N MET A 20 -5.77 31.77 31.11
CA MET A 20 -6.62 32.92 30.78
C MET A 20 -7.13 33.65 32.03
N LYS A 21 -7.36 32.95 33.16
CA LYS A 21 -7.67 33.61 34.43
C LYS A 21 -6.52 34.52 34.89
N ALA A 22 -5.28 34.07 34.76
CA ALA A 22 -4.10 34.88 35.05
C ALA A 22 -3.99 36.11 34.10
N VAL A 23 -4.21 35.93 32.80
CA VAL A 23 -4.11 37.02 31.80
C VAL A 23 -5.29 38.02 31.89
N MET A 24 -6.49 37.56 32.24
CA MET A 24 -7.68 38.39 32.39
C MET A 24 -7.71 39.18 33.71
N GLU A 25 -7.16 38.62 34.79
CA GLU A 25 -6.92 39.37 36.02
C GLU A 25 -5.84 40.45 35.83
N GLU A 26 -4.88 40.23 34.92
CA GLU A 26 -3.81 41.19 34.59
C GLU A 26 -4.28 42.32 33.64
N THR A 27 -5.34 42.11 32.85
CA THR A 27 -5.82 43.07 31.82
C THR A 27 -7.36 43.19 31.79
N PRO A 28 -7.99 44.02 32.65
CA PRO A 28 -9.45 44.09 32.79
C PRO A 28 -10.20 44.66 31.57
N GLU A 29 -9.52 45.34 30.66
CA GLU A 29 -10.14 45.94 29.46
C GLU A 29 -10.54 44.89 28.40
N LEU A 30 -9.90 43.72 28.40
CA LEU A 30 -10.22 42.59 27.50
C LEU A 30 -11.37 41.72 28.01
N ALA A 31 -11.78 41.88 29.27
CA ALA A 31 -12.85 41.10 29.90
C ALA A 31 -14.25 41.68 29.66
N ASN A 32 -14.38 43.00 29.46
CA ASN A 32 -15.65 43.69 29.24
C ASN A 32 -16.52 43.15 28.08
N PRO A 33 -15.98 42.85 26.88
CA PRO A 33 -16.80 42.34 25.76
C PRO A 33 -17.28 40.89 25.97
N LEU A 34 -16.66 40.13 26.87
CA LEU A 34 -17.09 38.77 27.23
C LEU A 34 -18.14 38.78 28.36
N MET A 35 -18.17 39.82 29.20
CA MET A 35 -19.22 40.06 30.18
C MET A 35 -20.54 40.49 29.53
N GLU A 36 -20.52 41.36 28.51
CA GLU A 36 -21.74 41.81 27.80
C GLU A 36 -22.49 40.69 27.06
N ARG A 37 -21.82 39.57 26.79
CA ARG A 37 -22.40 38.38 26.12
C ARG A 37 -22.81 37.27 27.07
N GLY A 38 -22.67 37.47 28.40
CA GLY A 38 -23.13 36.52 29.43
C GLY A 38 -22.26 35.26 29.60
N ILE A 39 -21.00 35.28 29.15
CA ILE A 39 -20.09 34.11 29.20
C ILE A 39 -19.25 34.08 30.50
N ILE A 40 -19.07 35.23 31.14
CA ILE A 40 -18.35 35.40 32.42
C ILE A 40 -19.13 36.35 33.35
N SER A 41 -19.08 36.11 34.67
CA SER A 41 -19.69 37.01 35.67
C SER A 41 -18.62 37.60 36.58
N LYS A 42 -18.78 38.87 36.96
CA LYS A 42 -17.89 39.57 37.88
C LYS A 42 -18.44 39.42 39.30
N ALA A 43 -17.61 39.02 40.25
CA ALA A 43 -17.96 39.15 41.67
C ALA A 43 -17.71 40.61 42.13
N ASP A 44 -18.41 41.03 43.20
CA ASP A 44 -18.34 42.39 43.76
C ASP A 44 -16.94 42.82 44.26
N ASP A 45 -15.93 41.93 44.23
CA ASP A 45 -14.55 42.18 44.66
C ASP A 45 -13.58 42.54 43.51
N GLY A 46 -14.02 42.42 42.25
CA GLY A 46 -13.17 42.69 41.08
C GLY A 46 -12.62 41.43 40.38
N SER A 47 -12.70 40.26 41.01
CA SER A 47 -12.34 38.96 40.42
C SER A 47 -13.36 38.47 39.39
N VAL A 48 -12.86 37.90 38.28
CA VAL A 48 -13.65 37.32 37.19
C VAL A 48 -13.94 35.85 37.50
N ASN A 49 -15.22 35.48 37.62
CA ASN A 49 -15.63 34.09 37.77
C ASN A 49 -15.94 33.49 36.40
N ILE A 50 -15.13 32.51 36.00
CA ILE A 50 -15.38 31.62 34.87
C ILE A 50 -15.98 30.35 35.49
N SER A 51 -17.28 30.07 35.26
CA SER A 51 -17.87 28.80 35.68
C SER A 51 -17.16 27.67 34.94
N GLY A 52 -16.41 26.85 35.68
CA GLY A 52 -15.56 25.77 35.17
C GLY A 52 -16.32 24.56 34.61
N THR A 53 -17.43 24.78 33.89
CA THR A 53 -18.17 23.74 33.18
C THR A 53 -17.68 23.61 31.74
N THR A 54 -17.69 22.39 31.22
CA THR A 54 -17.28 22.00 29.86
C THR A 54 -17.95 22.87 28.77
N GLU A 55 -19.13 23.41 29.05
CA GLU A 55 -19.91 24.30 28.18
C GLU A 55 -19.23 25.66 27.95
N THR A 56 -18.58 26.25 28.94
CA THR A 56 -17.85 27.53 28.80
C THR A 56 -16.60 27.37 27.94
N ILE A 57 -15.93 26.21 28.05
CA ILE A 57 -14.79 25.84 27.20
C ILE A 57 -15.25 25.60 25.75
N HIS A 58 -16.44 25.01 25.55
CA HIS A 58 -17.04 24.87 24.22
C HIS A 58 -17.45 26.23 23.64
N ALA A 59 -18.00 27.14 24.44
CA ALA A 59 -18.32 28.50 24.01
C ALA A 59 -17.08 29.33 23.64
N ILE A 60 -15.94 29.11 24.30
CA ILE A 60 -14.65 29.74 23.94
C ILE A 60 -14.03 29.07 22.70
N GLY A 61 -14.17 27.74 22.56
CA GLY A 61 -13.84 27.04 21.32
C GLY A 61 -14.64 27.58 20.13
N ASP A 62 -15.94 27.79 20.33
CA ASP A 62 -16.82 28.44 19.35
C ASP A 62 -16.46 29.90 19.12
N TYR A 63 -15.93 30.64 20.10
CA TYR A 63 -15.43 32.00 19.93
C TYR A 63 -14.14 32.07 19.09
N ILE A 64 -13.26 31.07 19.20
CA ILE A 64 -12.05 30.93 18.37
C ILE A 64 -12.41 30.49 16.94
N LEU A 65 -13.40 29.60 16.80
CA LEU A 65 -13.84 29.06 15.51
C LEU A 65 -14.78 30.01 14.75
N ASN A 66 -15.60 30.79 15.47
CA ASN A 66 -16.51 31.79 14.89
C ASN A 66 -16.01 33.21 15.20
N PHE A 67 -15.27 33.79 14.27
CA PHE A 67 -14.82 35.18 14.41
C PHE A 67 -16.01 36.14 14.52
N THR A 68 -16.21 36.72 15.71
CA THR A 68 -17.04 37.91 15.89
C THR A 68 -16.14 39.09 16.24
N PRO A 69 -16.21 40.23 15.54
CA PRO A 69 -15.36 41.37 15.83
C PRO A 69 -15.62 41.89 17.25
N ALA A 70 -14.58 41.89 18.10
CA ALA A 70 -14.65 42.53 19.41
C ALA A 70 -14.56 44.06 19.25
N ALA A 71 -15.33 44.81 20.04
CA ALA A 71 -15.19 46.26 20.13
C ALA A 71 -13.82 46.62 20.70
N ASN A 72 -13.26 47.75 20.28
CA ASN A 72 -11.99 48.24 20.78
C ASN A 72 -12.13 48.63 22.26
N ALA A 73 -11.17 48.18 23.07
CA ALA A 73 -11.16 48.36 24.52
C ALA A 73 -11.24 49.82 24.99
N TYR A 74 -10.71 50.76 24.20
CA TYR A 74 -10.67 52.19 24.54
C TYR A 74 -11.81 52.98 23.89
N LEU A 75 -12.21 52.62 22.66
CA LEU A 75 -13.27 53.29 21.90
C LEU A 75 -14.27 52.27 21.38
N ASN A 76 -15.41 52.12 22.08
CA ASN A 76 -16.48 51.18 21.73
C ASN A 76 -17.09 51.40 20.32
N ALA A 77 -16.84 52.54 19.69
CA ALA A 77 -17.25 52.83 18.31
C ALA A 77 -16.35 52.15 17.24
N LEU A 78 -15.21 51.60 17.63
CA LEU A 78 -14.24 50.97 16.74
C LEU A 78 -14.25 49.44 16.93
N VAL A 79 -14.02 48.68 15.86
CA VAL A 79 -13.89 47.22 15.88
C VAL A 79 -12.44 46.79 15.72
N ASN A 80 -12.01 45.81 16.52
CA ASN A 80 -10.68 45.23 16.40
C ASN A 80 -10.55 44.45 15.09
N ARG A 81 -9.47 44.70 14.35
CA ARG A 81 -9.17 44.02 13.07
C ARG A 81 -8.19 42.88 13.29
N ILE A 82 -8.22 41.89 12.40
CA ILE A 82 -7.23 40.82 12.35
C ILE A 82 -5.87 41.44 11.99
N GLY A 83 -4.89 41.32 12.90
CA GLY A 83 -3.57 41.95 12.76
C GLY A 83 -2.63 41.25 11.76
N PHE A 84 -2.70 39.92 11.65
CA PHE A 84 -2.03 39.14 10.61
C PHE A 84 -2.69 37.77 10.46
N VAL A 85 -2.50 37.13 9.30
CA VAL A 85 -3.01 35.78 9.00
C VAL A 85 -1.81 34.83 8.82
N THR A 86 -1.76 33.75 9.60
CA THR A 86 -0.83 32.63 9.36
C THR A 86 -1.51 31.59 8.50
N ILE A 87 -0.88 31.19 7.39
CA ILE A 87 -1.35 30.07 6.58
C ILE A 87 -0.38 28.91 6.77
N THR A 88 -0.88 27.77 7.27
CA THR A 88 -0.08 26.57 7.49
C THR A 88 -0.43 25.52 6.44
N SER A 89 0.56 25.14 5.63
CA SER A 89 0.50 23.99 4.73
C SER A 89 1.78 23.17 4.89
N LYS A 90 1.68 21.85 4.76
CA LYS A 90 2.83 20.94 4.82
C LYS A 90 2.85 20.13 3.53
N MET A 91 3.95 20.21 2.80
CA MET A 91 4.19 19.34 1.67
C MET A 91 4.49 17.93 2.17
N TYR A 92 3.94 16.92 1.50
CA TYR A 92 4.23 15.52 1.73
C TYR A 92 4.88 14.94 0.47
N THR A 93 6.03 14.30 0.66
CA THR A 93 6.76 13.62 -0.42
C THR A 93 6.65 12.12 -0.19
N ASN A 94 6.33 11.37 -1.24
CA ASN A 94 6.26 9.91 -1.15
C ASN A 94 7.63 9.31 -0.78
N PRO A 95 7.77 8.62 0.37
CA PRO A 95 9.03 8.00 0.78
C PRO A 95 9.43 6.81 -0.10
N TRP A 96 8.51 6.27 -0.89
CA TRP A 96 8.71 5.11 -1.75
C TRP A 96 8.95 5.49 -3.23
N SER A 97 9.14 6.79 -3.51
CA SER A 97 9.41 7.30 -4.87
C SER A 97 10.61 6.66 -5.58
N VAL A 98 11.54 6.04 -4.84
CA VAL A 98 12.68 5.28 -5.38
C VAL A 98 12.27 4.04 -6.20
N PHE A 99 11.08 3.49 -5.94
CA PHE A 99 10.57 2.31 -6.64
C PHE A 99 9.96 2.61 -8.01
N LYS A 100 9.92 3.89 -8.42
CA LYS A 100 9.40 4.29 -9.72
C LYS A 100 10.43 4.01 -10.81
N LYS A 101 9.99 3.45 -11.93
CA LYS A 101 10.84 3.12 -13.08
C LYS A 101 11.02 4.27 -14.08
N GLY A 102 10.20 5.32 -13.93
CA GLY A 102 10.27 6.53 -14.75
C GLY A 102 8.96 6.78 -15.48
N ARG A 103 9.05 7.47 -16.61
CA ARG A 103 7.90 7.93 -17.40
C ARG A 103 7.74 7.14 -18.69
N LEU A 104 6.52 6.69 -18.95
CA LEU A 104 6.12 6.08 -20.21
C LEU A 104 5.41 7.13 -21.08
N GLU A 105 6.08 7.66 -22.10
CA GLU A 105 5.50 8.72 -22.95
C GLU A 105 4.51 8.19 -24.00
N PHE A 106 4.71 6.96 -24.48
CA PHE A 106 3.89 6.33 -25.51
C PHE A 106 3.68 4.84 -25.20
N GLY A 107 2.51 4.32 -25.57
CA GLY A 107 2.08 2.96 -25.25
C GLY A 107 1.28 2.89 -23.95
N GLU A 108 0.43 1.87 -23.83
CA GLU A 108 -0.41 1.63 -22.65
C GLU A 108 0.14 0.50 -21.77
N THR A 109 0.74 -0.51 -22.41
CA THR A 109 1.15 -1.76 -21.77
C THR A 109 2.67 -1.91 -21.82
N VAL A 110 3.28 -2.22 -20.68
CA VAL A 110 4.67 -2.65 -20.58
C VAL A 110 4.69 -4.18 -20.59
N GLU A 111 5.44 -4.78 -21.50
CA GLU A 111 5.67 -6.22 -21.56
C GLU A 111 7.03 -6.55 -20.95
N GLU A 112 7.02 -7.35 -19.89
CA GLU A 112 8.21 -7.92 -19.27
C GLU A 112 8.40 -9.34 -19.80
N ILE A 113 9.54 -9.62 -20.44
CA ILE A 113 9.87 -10.95 -20.98
C ILE A 113 11.04 -11.52 -20.20
N PHE A 114 10.85 -12.70 -19.60
CA PHE A 114 11.89 -13.43 -18.87
C PHE A 114 12.27 -14.71 -19.61
N VAL A 115 13.56 -14.89 -19.84
CA VAL A 115 14.11 -16.11 -20.44
C VAL A 115 14.77 -16.96 -19.34
N ASN A 116 14.25 -18.16 -19.13
CA ASN A 116 14.73 -19.06 -18.09
C ASN A 116 16.00 -19.81 -18.53
N LEU A 117 16.69 -20.44 -17.57
CA LEU A 117 17.90 -21.21 -17.84
C LEU A 117 17.61 -22.41 -18.77
N ALA A 118 18.51 -22.62 -19.74
CA ALA A 118 18.44 -23.78 -20.60
C ALA A 118 18.75 -25.07 -19.81
N LYS A 119 18.00 -26.15 -20.11
CA LYS A 119 18.22 -27.46 -19.48
C LYS A 119 19.48 -28.11 -20.05
N PRO A 120 20.42 -28.61 -19.21
CA PRO A 120 21.55 -29.38 -19.70
C PRO A 120 21.10 -30.78 -20.14
N TYR A 121 21.66 -31.27 -21.25
CA TYR A 121 21.44 -32.64 -21.72
C TYR A 121 22.76 -33.42 -21.73
N GLN A 122 22.70 -34.70 -21.37
CA GLN A 122 23.86 -35.58 -21.44
C GLN A 122 24.26 -35.84 -22.89
N PHE A 123 25.55 -35.67 -23.21
CA PHE A 123 26.08 -36.03 -24.52
C PHE A 123 25.92 -37.55 -24.78
N SER A 124 25.20 -37.91 -25.84
CA SER A 124 24.98 -39.30 -26.25
C SER A 124 24.86 -39.41 -27.78
N PRO A 125 25.87 -39.98 -28.46
CA PRO A 125 25.83 -40.18 -29.91
C PRO A 125 24.66 -41.05 -30.39
N SER A 126 24.30 -42.09 -29.63
CA SER A 126 23.22 -43.02 -29.99
C SER A 126 21.83 -42.37 -29.98
N LYS A 127 21.59 -41.38 -29.11
CA LYS A 127 20.35 -40.58 -29.12
C LYS A 127 20.38 -39.47 -30.15
N ALA A 128 21.57 -38.92 -30.41
CA ALA A 128 21.75 -37.83 -31.37
C ALA A 128 21.29 -38.21 -32.78
N GLU A 129 21.55 -39.45 -33.24
CA GLU A 129 21.12 -39.94 -34.55
C GLU A 129 19.59 -39.91 -34.74
N GLN A 130 18.82 -40.08 -33.66
CA GLN A 130 17.35 -40.06 -33.70
C GLN A 130 16.76 -38.66 -33.45
N GLU A 131 17.46 -37.81 -32.71
CA GLU A 131 16.98 -36.49 -32.28
C GLU A 131 17.62 -35.31 -33.05
N VAL A 132 18.33 -35.55 -34.17
CA VAL A 132 19.05 -34.52 -34.95
C VAL A 132 18.21 -33.28 -35.27
N PHE A 133 16.95 -33.46 -35.66
CA PHE A 133 16.04 -32.39 -36.06
C PHE A 133 15.01 -32.02 -34.99
N LYS A 134 15.17 -32.55 -33.76
CA LYS A 134 14.28 -32.22 -32.65
C LYS A 134 14.51 -30.76 -32.24
N ARG A 135 13.43 -29.97 -32.26
CA ARG A 135 13.47 -28.57 -31.85
C ARG A 135 13.32 -28.48 -30.33
N ASN A 136 14.26 -27.82 -29.66
CA ASN A 136 14.15 -27.46 -28.24
C ASN A 136 13.63 -26.03 -28.14
N ILE A 137 12.42 -25.87 -27.61
CA ILE A 137 11.79 -24.55 -27.44
C ILE A 137 12.34 -23.94 -26.14
N PRO A 138 12.89 -22.71 -26.16
CA PRO A 138 13.30 -22.01 -24.94
C PRO A 138 12.11 -21.75 -24.00
N ASP A 139 12.34 -21.81 -22.69
CA ASP A 139 11.36 -21.44 -21.68
C ASP A 139 11.36 -19.91 -21.53
N VAL A 140 10.39 -19.27 -22.17
CA VAL A 140 10.19 -17.82 -22.14
C VAL A 140 8.84 -17.52 -21.52
N ARG A 141 8.83 -16.62 -20.54
CA ARG A 141 7.62 -16.16 -19.84
C ARG A 141 7.43 -14.68 -20.09
N ALA A 142 6.17 -14.27 -20.20
CA ALA A 142 5.81 -12.88 -20.40
C ALA A 142 4.83 -12.43 -19.30
N ALA A 143 4.99 -11.20 -18.85
CA ALA A 143 4.07 -10.50 -17.96
C ALA A 143 3.70 -9.15 -18.59
N PHE A 144 2.44 -8.74 -18.41
CA PHE A 144 1.92 -7.51 -19.00
C PHE A 144 1.45 -6.57 -17.90
N HIS A 145 1.96 -5.33 -17.91
CA HIS A 145 1.62 -4.28 -16.97
C HIS A 145 0.87 -3.17 -17.71
N THR A 146 -0.45 -3.08 -17.50
CA THR A 146 -1.32 -2.10 -18.15
C THR A 146 -1.59 -0.91 -17.23
N MET A 147 -1.88 0.25 -17.81
CA MET A 147 -2.29 1.44 -17.06
C MET A 147 -3.58 1.14 -16.29
N ASN A 148 -3.55 1.36 -14.98
CA ASN A 148 -4.65 1.04 -14.07
C ASN A 148 -5.02 2.18 -13.11
N PHE A 149 -4.30 3.30 -13.17
CA PHE A 149 -4.60 4.48 -12.39
C PHE A 149 -4.79 5.67 -13.31
N GLN A 150 -6.02 6.18 -13.36
CA GLN A 150 -6.38 7.36 -14.14
C GLN A 150 -7.24 8.26 -13.28
N LYS A 151 -6.62 9.22 -12.60
CA LYS A 151 -7.32 10.13 -11.68
C LYS A 151 -6.97 11.59 -11.97
N TYR A 152 -7.82 12.48 -11.49
CA TYR A 152 -7.57 13.91 -11.52
C TYR A 152 -8.03 14.56 -10.23
N TYR A 153 -7.39 15.68 -9.89
CA TYR A 153 -7.63 16.43 -8.66
C TYR A 153 -8.14 17.82 -9.03
N PRO A 154 -9.46 18.05 -9.01
CA PRO A 154 -10.04 19.34 -9.32
C PRO A 154 -9.96 20.29 -8.13
N VAL A 155 -9.56 21.53 -8.36
CA VAL A 155 -9.59 22.61 -7.38
C VAL A 155 -10.08 23.90 -8.03
N THR A 156 -11.05 24.56 -7.40
CA THR A 156 -11.61 25.83 -7.86
C THR A 156 -11.08 26.97 -7.02
N ILE A 157 -10.60 28.03 -7.65
CA ILE A 157 -10.09 29.24 -6.99
C ILE A 157 -10.90 30.45 -7.46
N GLN A 158 -11.43 31.22 -6.52
CA GLN A 158 -12.19 32.46 -6.77
C GLN A 158 -11.44 33.68 -6.24
N ASP A 159 -10.62 34.29 -7.09
CA ASP A 159 -9.71 35.38 -6.67
C ASP A 159 -10.47 36.58 -6.07
N ASP A 160 -11.62 36.95 -6.66
CA ASP A 160 -12.36 38.14 -6.26
C ASP A 160 -13.08 38.02 -4.91
N GLN A 161 -13.53 36.81 -4.56
CA GLN A 161 -14.09 36.57 -3.22
C GLN A 161 -12.98 36.46 -2.17
N LEU A 162 -11.84 35.84 -2.52
CA LEU A 162 -10.70 35.72 -1.62
C LEU A 162 -10.12 37.09 -1.24
N ARG A 163 -10.14 38.07 -2.15
CA ARG A 163 -9.72 39.47 -1.84
C ARG A 163 -10.46 40.08 -0.64
N GLN A 164 -11.71 39.73 -0.41
CA GLN A 164 -12.47 40.28 0.74
C GLN A 164 -11.97 39.74 2.08
N ALA A 165 -11.37 38.55 2.09
CA ALA A 165 -10.90 37.89 3.30
C ALA A 165 -9.48 38.31 3.73
N PHE A 166 -8.72 38.98 2.86
CA PHE A 166 -7.33 39.35 3.12
C PHE A 166 -7.11 40.86 3.08
N LEU A 167 -6.34 41.36 4.04
CA LEU A 167 -5.92 42.77 4.11
C LEU A 167 -4.66 43.06 3.26
N SER A 168 -4.04 42.04 2.66
CA SER A 168 -2.83 42.17 1.83
C SER A 168 -2.88 41.26 0.60
N TRP A 169 -2.34 41.75 -0.52
CA TRP A 169 -2.20 40.99 -1.76
C TRP A 169 -1.31 39.76 -1.60
N GLN A 170 -0.25 39.87 -0.79
CA GLN A 170 0.67 38.76 -0.54
C GLN A 170 -0.03 37.58 0.14
N GLY A 171 -0.97 37.82 1.05
CA GLY A 171 -1.73 36.75 1.72
C GLY A 171 -2.63 35.97 0.78
N VAL A 172 -3.23 36.65 -0.22
CA VAL A 172 -4.04 35.99 -1.26
C VAL A 172 -3.15 35.07 -2.11
N THR A 173 -2.00 35.57 -2.58
CA THR A 173 -1.07 34.77 -3.39
C THR A 173 -0.49 33.57 -2.62
N ASP A 174 -0.15 33.73 -1.34
CA ASP A 174 0.34 32.62 -0.50
C ASP A 174 -0.74 31.56 -0.26
N LEU A 175 -2.00 31.97 -0.06
CA LEU A 175 -3.11 31.04 0.03
C LEU A 175 -3.30 30.25 -1.28
N ILE A 176 -3.30 30.94 -2.42
CA ILE A 176 -3.45 30.32 -3.74
C ILE A 176 -2.31 29.32 -4.00
N ALA A 177 -1.06 29.70 -3.72
CA ALA A 177 0.09 28.81 -3.87
C ALA A 177 -0.08 27.54 -3.03
N ARG A 178 -0.50 27.66 -1.77
CA ARG A 178 -0.71 26.51 -0.88
C ARG A 178 -1.90 25.63 -1.29
N ILE A 179 -2.94 26.22 -1.85
CA ILE A 179 -4.07 25.48 -2.44
C ILE A 179 -3.55 24.63 -3.61
N VAL A 180 -2.71 25.18 -4.47
CA VAL A 180 -2.07 24.43 -5.58
C VAL A 180 -1.11 23.35 -5.05
N GLU A 181 -0.29 23.66 -4.04
CA GLU A 181 0.60 22.68 -3.38
C GLU A 181 -0.16 21.49 -2.77
N SER A 182 -1.38 21.74 -2.25
CA SER A 182 -2.21 20.70 -1.64
C SER A 182 -2.58 19.60 -2.66
N VAL A 183 -2.70 19.96 -3.93
CA VAL A 183 -3.02 19.03 -5.03
C VAL A 183 -1.84 18.09 -5.30
N TYR A 184 -0.61 18.62 -5.31
CA TYR A 184 0.57 17.80 -5.47
C TYR A 184 0.79 16.89 -4.26
N ALA A 185 0.61 17.41 -3.04
CA ALA A 185 0.71 16.63 -1.81
C ALA A 185 -0.35 15.51 -1.74
N ALA A 186 -1.58 15.79 -2.20
CA ALA A 186 -2.64 14.79 -2.36
C ALA A 186 -2.21 13.66 -3.28
N ALA A 187 -1.73 13.97 -4.49
CA ALA A 187 -1.28 12.97 -5.45
C ALA A 187 -0.13 12.10 -4.91
N GLN A 188 0.85 12.70 -4.23
CA GLN A 188 1.97 11.99 -3.61
C GLN A 188 1.52 11.06 -2.45
N THR A 189 0.51 11.50 -1.68
CA THR A 189 -0.05 10.70 -0.58
C THR A 189 -0.84 9.52 -1.12
N ASP A 190 -1.63 9.73 -2.17
CA ASP A 190 -2.41 8.68 -2.83
C ASP A 190 -1.52 7.63 -3.49
N GLU A 191 -0.44 8.07 -4.14
CA GLU A 191 0.58 7.18 -4.70
C GLU A 191 1.19 6.28 -3.61
N TYR A 192 1.60 6.85 -2.47
CA TYR A 192 2.12 6.08 -1.34
C TYR A 192 1.11 5.06 -0.79
N LEU A 193 -0.16 5.46 -0.64
CA LEU A 193 -1.23 4.59 -0.13
C LEU A 193 -1.50 3.41 -1.08
N VAL A 194 -1.53 3.64 -2.39
CA VAL A 194 -1.73 2.59 -3.41
C VAL A 194 -0.57 1.61 -3.41
N MET A 195 0.68 2.09 -3.37
CA MET A 195 1.85 1.20 -3.31
C MET A 195 1.84 0.31 -2.07
N LYS A 196 1.49 0.88 -0.92
CA LYS A 196 1.37 0.16 0.35
C LYS A 196 0.23 -0.86 0.32
N TYR A 197 -0.91 -0.51 -0.26
CA TYR A 197 -2.05 -1.41 -0.46
C TYR A 197 -1.67 -2.60 -1.35
N MET A 198 -1.02 -2.33 -2.48
CA MET A 198 -0.58 -3.34 -3.44
C MET A 198 0.38 -4.36 -2.80
N LEU A 199 1.38 -3.87 -2.04
CA LEU A 199 2.32 -4.74 -1.34
C LEU A 199 1.61 -5.62 -0.30
N ALA A 200 0.71 -5.03 0.50
CA ALA A 200 -0.06 -5.79 1.50
C ALA A 200 -0.99 -6.83 0.85
N ARG A 201 -1.66 -6.48 -0.27
CA ARG A 201 -2.45 -7.44 -1.05
C ARG A 201 -1.60 -8.59 -1.57
N ALA A 202 -0.41 -8.33 -2.11
CA ALA A 202 0.48 -9.37 -2.61
C ALA A 202 0.85 -10.37 -1.50
N VAL A 203 1.13 -9.88 -0.29
CA VAL A 203 1.37 -10.75 0.86
C VAL A 203 0.12 -11.57 1.25
N LEU A 204 -1.07 -10.98 1.23
CA LEU A 204 -2.34 -11.66 1.58
C LEU A 204 -2.77 -12.68 0.51
N ASN A 205 -2.57 -12.35 -0.76
CA ASN A 205 -2.77 -13.25 -1.88
C ASN A 205 -1.78 -14.43 -1.84
N GLY A 206 -0.64 -14.27 -1.15
CA GLY A 206 0.38 -15.31 -1.05
C GLY A 206 1.29 -15.32 -2.27
N ASP A 207 1.45 -14.17 -2.92
CA ASP A 207 2.38 -13.96 -4.03
C ASP A 207 3.83 -13.81 -3.50
N ILE A 208 3.97 -13.34 -2.26
CA ILE A 208 5.26 -13.19 -1.57
C ILE A 208 5.48 -14.34 -0.60
N GLN A 209 6.64 -14.99 -0.70
CA GLN A 209 7.02 -16.08 0.20
C GLN A 209 7.33 -15.56 1.62
N GLY A 210 6.82 -16.28 2.62
CA GLY A 210 7.09 -15.99 4.03
C GLY A 210 8.38 -16.65 4.52
N VAL A 211 9.26 -15.88 5.17
CA VAL A 211 10.39 -16.40 5.96
C VAL A 211 10.09 -16.25 7.44
N GLN A 212 10.26 -17.34 8.18
CA GLN A 212 9.99 -17.37 9.61
C GLN A 212 11.11 -16.65 10.36
N VAL A 213 10.71 -15.77 11.26
CA VAL A 213 11.60 -15.13 12.23
C VAL A 213 11.05 -15.31 13.64
N PRO A 214 11.91 -15.34 14.66
CA PRO A 214 11.43 -15.35 16.04
C PRO A 214 10.52 -14.16 16.34
N ALA A 215 9.60 -14.34 17.30
CA ALA A 215 8.76 -13.24 17.76
C ALA A 215 9.62 -12.06 18.25
N LEU A 216 9.18 -10.84 17.90
CA LEU A 216 9.91 -9.61 18.18
C LEU A 216 10.04 -9.38 19.69
N SER A 217 11.22 -9.66 20.23
CA SER A 217 11.61 -9.38 21.62
C SER A 217 12.99 -8.75 21.68
N LYS A 218 13.41 -8.31 22.87
CA LYS A 218 14.75 -7.71 23.06
C LYS A 218 15.85 -8.76 22.90
N GLU A 219 15.56 -9.98 23.32
CA GLU A 219 16.46 -11.13 23.35
C GLU A 219 16.71 -11.68 21.95
N ASN A 220 15.67 -11.71 21.10
CA ASN A 220 15.75 -12.29 19.76
C ASN A 220 16.20 -11.31 18.67
N ALA A 221 16.45 -10.04 19.01
CA ALA A 221 16.76 -9.01 18.02
C ALA A 221 17.99 -9.35 17.17
N VAL A 222 19.01 -9.97 17.77
CA VAL A 222 20.23 -10.39 17.07
C VAL A 222 19.97 -11.55 16.11
N ASP A 223 19.17 -12.53 16.52
CA ASP A 223 18.79 -13.67 15.67
C ASP A 223 17.96 -13.22 14.47
N ILE A 224 17.02 -12.28 14.67
CA ILE A 224 16.23 -11.71 13.58
C ILE A 224 17.12 -10.97 12.57
N ALA A 225 18.11 -10.18 13.03
CA ALA A 225 19.10 -9.56 12.13
C ALA A 225 19.88 -10.61 11.32
N THR A 226 20.22 -11.73 11.97
CA THR A 226 20.99 -12.80 11.34
C THR A 226 20.18 -13.46 10.23
N THR A 227 18.90 -13.78 10.48
CA THR A 227 18.00 -14.31 9.43
C THR A 227 17.76 -13.32 8.30
N PHE A 228 17.70 -12.01 8.59
CA PHE A 228 17.59 -10.98 7.55
C PHE A 228 18.82 -10.97 6.64
N ASN A 229 20.02 -10.97 7.22
CA ASN A 229 21.27 -11.04 6.46
C ASN A 229 21.39 -12.34 5.66
N GLU A 230 21.03 -13.48 6.26
CA GLU A 230 21.03 -14.78 5.58
C GLU A 230 20.10 -14.77 4.37
N THR A 231 18.88 -14.24 4.52
CA THR A 231 17.92 -14.13 3.42
C THR A 231 18.42 -13.20 2.32
N ALA A 232 19.00 -12.05 2.68
CA ALA A 232 19.56 -11.10 1.73
C ALA A 232 20.71 -11.71 0.91
N MET A 233 21.61 -12.45 1.56
CA MET A 233 22.67 -13.20 0.88
C MET A 233 22.12 -14.32 0.00
N ASN A 234 21.08 -15.04 0.44
CA ASN A 234 20.45 -16.09 -0.36
C ASN A 234 19.78 -15.53 -1.64
N MET A 235 19.32 -14.29 -1.63
CA MET A 235 18.76 -13.61 -2.81
C MET A 235 19.83 -13.27 -3.85
N GLU A 236 21.11 -13.12 -3.48
CA GLU A 236 22.20 -12.91 -4.44
C GLU A 236 22.49 -14.14 -5.30
N TYR A 237 22.09 -15.33 -4.83
CA TYR A 237 22.26 -16.57 -5.57
C TYR A 237 21.02 -16.90 -6.40
N GLN A 238 21.27 -17.60 -7.51
CA GLN A 238 20.19 -18.07 -8.39
C GLN A 238 19.23 -18.99 -7.64
N SER A 239 17.98 -18.56 -7.51
CA SER A 239 16.92 -19.28 -6.82
C SER A 239 15.58 -19.07 -7.51
N ASN A 240 14.72 -20.08 -7.43
CA ASN A 240 13.33 -20.04 -7.87
C ASN A 240 12.33 -19.82 -6.71
N LEU A 241 12.81 -19.73 -5.47
CA LEU A 241 11.95 -19.77 -4.28
C LEU A 241 11.29 -18.44 -3.95
N TYR A 242 11.86 -17.32 -4.39
CA TYR A 242 11.51 -15.98 -3.91
C TYR A 242 10.80 -15.12 -4.93
N ASN A 243 10.28 -15.69 -6.02
CA ASN A 243 9.52 -14.96 -7.02
C ASN A 243 8.19 -15.66 -7.33
N ILE A 244 7.23 -14.88 -7.83
CA ILE A 244 5.85 -15.34 -8.06
C ILE A 244 5.81 -16.41 -9.16
N ALA A 245 6.63 -16.24 -10.20
CA ALA A 245 6.65 -17.13 -11.34
C ALA A 245 7.39 -18.46 -11.09
N GLY A 246 8.19 -18.60 -10.03
CA GLY A 246 9.09 -19.75 -9.85
C GLY A 246 10.21 -19.85 -10.89
N VAL A 247 10.64 -18.73 -11.48
CA VAL A 247 11.76 -18.67 -12.43
C VAL A 247 13.10 -18.57 -11.71
N THR A 248 14.20 -19.03 -12.29
CA THR A 248 15.50 -18.92 -11.64
C THR A 248 16.07 -17.51 -11.82
N THR A 249 16.11 -16.72 -10.76
CA THR A 249 16.65 -15.35 -10.76
C THR A 249 17.50 -15.07 -9.52
N HIS A 250 18.19 -13.93 -9.50
CA HIS A 250 18.98 -13.43 -8.38
C HIS A 250 18.85 -11.90 -8.29
N THR A 251 19.00 -11.35 -7.09
CA THR A 251 18.97 -9.90 -6.83
C THR A 251 20.23 -9.50 -6.04
N PRO A 252 21.14 -8.72 -6.64
CA PRO A 252 22.29 -8.14 -5.95
C PRO A 252 21.89 -7.34 -4.70
N MET A 253 22.73 -7.33 -3.66
CA MET A 253 22.41 -6.68 -2.39
C MET A 253 22.19 -5.16 -2.47
N ASP A 254 22.82 -4.46 -3.42
CA ASP A 254 22.62 -3.03 -3.67
C ASP A 254 21.23 -2.70 -4.22
N GLU A 255 20.61 -3.66 -4.92
CA GLU A 255 19.25 -3.53 -5.47
C GLU A 255 18.16 -3.99 -4.49
N GLN A 256 18.54 -4.51 -3.31
CA GLN A 256 17.61 -4.96 -2.29
C GLN A 256 17.16 -3.81 -1.37
N TYR A 257 15.85 -3.68 -1.21
CA TYR A 257 15.23 -2.71 -0.32
C TYR A 257 14.48 -3.43 0.80
N LEU A 258 14.88 -3.17 2.04
CA LEU A 258 14.21 -3.65 3.23
C LEU A 258 13.18 -2.63 3.72
N ILE A 259 11.91 -2.95 3.56
CA ILE A 259 10.77 -2.17 4.02
C ILE A 259 10.41 -2.62 5.44
N THR A 260 10.76 -1.82 6.44
CA THR A 260 10.56 -2.14 7.86
C THR A 260 9.40 -1.36 8.48
N THR A 261 8.65 -1.99 9.38
CA THR A 261 7.65 -1.26 10.18
C THR A 261 8.33 -0.38 11.23
N THR A 262 7.74 0.79 11.53
CA THR A 262 8.27 1.69 12.58
C THR A 262 8.39 1.02 13.94
N LYS A 263 7.44 0.11 14.28
CA LYS A 263 7.46 -0.71 15.49
C LYS A 263 8.68 -1.62 15.54
N PHE A 264 8.94 -2.35 14.44
CA PHE A 264 10.11 -3.21 14.33
C PHE A 264 11.41 -2.42 14.44
N ARG A 265 11.55 -1.34 13.66
CA ARG A 265 12.75 -0.50 13.65
C ARG A 265 13.06 0.09 15.03
N SER A 266 12.03 0.48 15.79
CA SER A 266 12.21 1.01 17.14
C SER A 266 12.76 -0.03 18.11
N VAL A 267 12.28 -1.27 18.04
CA VAL A 267 12.80 -2.37 18.88
C VAL A 267 14.21 -2.76 18.45
N MET A 268 14.44 -2.86 17.15
CA MET A 268 15.72 -3.29 16.60
C MET A 268 16.83 -2.28 16.91
N ASN A 269 16.65 -1.00 16.55
CA ASN A 269 17.67 0.02 16.78
C ASN A 269 17.95 0.21 18.27
N PHE A 270 16.93 0.22 19.14
CA PHE A 270 17.18 0.42 20.57
C PHE A 270 17.94 -0.73 21.22
N ASN A 271 17.65 -1.98 20.85
CA ASN A 271 18.26 -3.14 21.49
C ASN A 271 19.59 -3.56 20.85
N VAL A 272 19.72 -3.49 19.51
CA VAL A 272 20.97 -3.80 18.83
C VAL A 272 22.01 -2.71 19.07
N LEU A 273 21.66 -1.43 19.03
CA LEU A 273 22.62 -0.37 19.36
C LEU A 273 23.01 -0.38 20.86
N ALA A 274 22.12 -0.84 21.75
CA ALA A 274 22.44 -0.97 23.17
C ALA A 274 23.43 -2.11 23.48
N THR A 275 23.46 -3.17 22.66
CA THR A 275 24.42 -4.29 22.79
C THR A 275 25.66 -4.10 21.90
N ALA A 276 25.59 -3.27 20.86
CA ALA A 276 26.63 -3.07 19.85
C ALA A 276 27.72 -2.05 20.22
N PHE A 277 28.21 -2.03 21.47
CA PHE A 277 29.33 -1.18 21.88
C PHE A 277 30.65 -1.42 21.10
N ASN A 278 30.72 -2.40 20.19
CA ASN A 278 31.89 -2.78 19.40
C ASN A 278 31.58 -3.22 17.94
N MET A 279 30.55 -2.69 17.27
CA MET A 279 30.24 -3.11 15.90
C MET A 279 30.13 -1.96 14.91
N ASP A 280 31.28 -1.59 14.34
CA ASP A 280 31.40 -0.87 13.05
C ASP A 280 30.93 -1.73 11.85
N LYS A 281 30.34 -2.91 12.08
CA LYS A 281 29.98 -3.91 11.05
C LYS A 281 28.54 -4.45 11.14
N ALA A 282 27.72 -3.95 12.06
CA ALA A 282 26.29 -4.30 12.13
C ALA A 282 25.41 -3.30 11.35
N THR A 283 25.97 -2.60 10.37
CA THR A 283 25.15 -1.95 9.34
C THR A 283 24.38 -3.06 8.63
N LEU A 284 23.06 -3.11 8.89
CA LEU A 284 22.11 -3.87 8.08
C LEU A 284 22.44 -3.56 6.61
N MET A 285 23.06 -4.50 5.91
CA MET A 285 23.61 -4.25 4.58
C MET A 285 22.43 -4.25 3.59
N GLY A 286 22.10 -3.09 3.06
CA GLY A 286 20.95 -2.89 2.16
C GLY A 286 20.21 -1.58 2.41
N HIS A 287 19.35 -1.18 1.46
CA HIS A 287 18.59 0.07 1.57
C HIS A 287 17.38 -0.11 2.51
N VAL A 288 17.39 0.54 3.67
CA VAL A 288 16.28 0.44 4.64
C VAL A 288 15.29 1.59 4.48
N ILE A 289 14.06 1.25 4.08
CA ILE A 289 12.92 2.17 4.00
C ILE A 289 11.92 1.82 5.11
N ASN A 290 11.19 2.82 5.60
CA ASN A 290 10.21 2.62 6.67
C ASN A 290 8.78 2.72 6.14
N VAL A 291 7.90 1.98 6.81
CA VAL A 291 6.45 2.11 6.72
C VAL A 291 5.91 2.27 8.13
N ASP A 292 4.86 3.08 8.28
CA ASP A 292 4.14 3.25 9.54
C ASP A 292 3.61 1.90 10.06
N SER A 293 2.76 1.23 9.29
CA SER A 293 2.18 -0.09 9.57
C SER A 293 1.50 -0.65 8.33
N PHE A 294 1.61 -1.94 8.03
CA PHE A 294 0.87 -2.56 6.92
C PHE A 294 -0.65 -2.68 7.15
N VAL A 295 -1.11 -2.46 8.39
CA VAL A 295 -2.52 -2.69 8.81
C VAL A 295 -3.32 -1.41 8.78
N ASN A 296 -2.71 -0.32 9.26
CA ASN A 296 -3.37 0.97 9.28
C ASN A 296 -3.36 1.59 7.88
N MET A 297 -4.52 1.74 7.28
CA MET A 297 -4.71 2.35 5.97
C MET A 297 -5.82 3.39 6.05
N ASP A 298 -5.68 4.44 5.25
CA ASP A 298 -6.74 5.43 5.05
C ASP A 298 -7.79 4.84 4.10
N TRP A 299 -8.75 4.13 4.68
CA TRP A 299 -9.81 3.46 3.93
C TRP A 299 -10.74 4.43 3.22
N GLU A 300 -10.98 5.60 3.77
CA GLU A 300 -11.83 6.62 3.16
C GLU A 300 -11.20 7.09 1.85
N ARG A 301 -9.92 7.44 1.90
CA ARG A 301 -9.17 7.89 0.73
C ARG A 301 -8.96 6.79 -0.31
N LEU A 302 -8.62 5.56 0.11
CA LEU A 302 -8.53 4.42 -0.79
C LEU A 302 -9.87 4.10 -1.46
N THR A 303 -10.98 4.15 -0.72
CA THR A 303 -12.31 3.93 -1.30
C THR A 303 -12.62 4.95 -2.38
N LEU A 304 -12.31 6.23 -2.15
CA LEU A 304 -12.46 7.28 -3.17
C LEU A 304 -11.61 7.02 -4.41
N LEU A 305 -10.38 6.51 -4.25
CA LEU A 305 -9.50 6.16 -5.36
C LEU A 305 -10.02 4.97 -6.18
N PHE A 306 -10.61 3.96 -5.54
CA PHE A 306 -11.15 2.77 -6.23
C PHE A 306 -12.64 2.87 -6.58
N THR A 307 -13.25 4.04 -6.39
CA THR A 307 -14.62 4.31 -6.87
C THR A 307 -14.57 4.81 -8.31
N ASP A 308 -15.41 4.21 -9.16
CA ASP A 308 -15.58 4.62 -10.56
C ASP A 308 -16.42 5.90 -10.68
N GLU A 309 -16.57 6.41 -11.92
CA GLU A 309 -17.38 7.60 -12.20
C GLU A 309 -18.87 7.42 -11.83
N ASN A 310 -19.34 6.18 -11.70
CA ASN A 310 -20.72 5.84 -11.37
C ASN A 310 -20.92 5.64 -9.85
N GLY A 311 -19.91 5.91 -9.03
CA GLY A 311 -19.97 5.71 -7.59
C GLY A 311 -19.88 4.24 -7.16
N LYS A 312 -19.51 3.34 -8.06
CA LYS A 312 -19.33 1.92 -7.78
C LYS A 312 -17.87 1.64 -7.44
N VAL A 313 -17.65 1.04 -6.28
CA VAL A 313 -16.35 0.57 -5.84
C VAL A 313 -15.93 -0.64 -6.67
N ASP A 314 -14.66 -0.69 -7.08
CA ASP A 314 -14.08 -1.84 -7.76
C ASP A 314 -14.35 -3.14 -6.96
N PRO A 315 -14.96 -4.18 -7.56
CA PRO A 315 -15.22 -5.47 -6.90
C PRO A 315 -13.96 -6.15 -6.32
N SER A 316 -12.78 -5.83 -6.86
CA SER A 316 -11.49 -6.35 -6.45
C SER A 316 -10.91 -5.61 -5.24
N PHE A 317 -11.33 -4.35 -5.02
CA PHE A 317 -10.94 -3.58 -3.86
C PHE A 317 -11.75 -4.02 -2.64
N LYS A 318 -11.04 -4.58 -1.65
CA LYS A 318 -11.64 -5.03 -0.39
C LYS A 318 -10.84 -4.49 0.78
N PRO A 319 -11.52 -3.84 1.76
CA PRO A 319 -10.91 -3.54 3.05
C PRO A 319 -10.48 -4.81 3.78
N TRP A 320 -9.49 -4.68 4.67
CA TRP A 320 -8.97 -5.83 5.42
C TRP A 320 -10.01 -6.46 6.32
N GLN A 321 -10.16 -7.77 6.17
CA GLN A 321 -10.87 -8.61 7.12
C GLN A 321 -10.04 -8.76 8.41
N GLU A 322 -10.70 -9.11 9.51
CA GLU A 322 -10.03 -9.24 10.82
C GLU A 322 -8.91 -10.30 10.81
N SER A 323 -9.12 -11.41 10.09
CA SER A 323 -8.10 -12.44 9.88
C SER A 323 -6.88 -11.93 9.10
N GLU A 324 -7.10 -11.09 8.08
CA GLU A 324 -6.04 -10.49 7.27
C GLU A 324 -5.23 -9.47 8.07
N LYS A 325 -5.88 -8.70 8.97
CA LYS A 325 -5.20 -7.75 9.86
C LYS A 325 -4.22 -8.48 10.79
N THR A 326 -4.64 -9.60 11.38
CA THR A 326 -3.76 -10.40 12.26
C THR A 326 -2.50 -10.87 11.52
N ILE A 327 -2.64 -11.31 10.27
CA ILE A 327 -1.48 -11.71 9.44
C ILE A 327 -0.55 -10.52 9.20
N LEU A 328 -1.11 -9.36 8.81
CA LEU A 328 -0.32 -8.16 8.50
C LEU A 328 0.35 -7.53 9.74
N GLU A 329 -0.26 -7.65 10.93
CA GLU A 329 0.35 -7.19 12.19
C GLU A 329 1.59 -7.98 12.57
N ASN A 330 1.66 -9.25 12.16
CA ASN A 330 2.76 -10.16 12.46
C ASN A 330 3.95 -10.03 11.49
N ILE A 331 3.90 -9.10 10.52
CA ILE A 331 4.98 -8.85 9.56
C ILE A 331 5.89 -7.73 10.07
N PRO A 332 7.09 -8.04 10.58
CA PRO A 332 8.06 -7.02 10.97
C PRO A 332 8.63 -6.23 9.78
N ALA A 333 8.92 -6.90 8.67
CA ALA A 333 9.56 -6.33 7.49
C ALA A 333 9.30 -7.15 6.22
N ILE A 334 9.52 -6.51 5.07
CA ILE A 334 9.49 -7.14 3.74
C ILE A 334 10.74 -6.69 3.01
N VAL A 335 11.48 -7.63 2.38
CA VAL A 335 12.57 -7.31 1.46
C VAL A 335 12.08 -7.52 0.03
N ALA A 336 12.37 -6.56 -0.85
CA ALA A 336 12.05 -6.67 -2.27
C ALA A 336 13.20 -6.08 -3.10
N GLY A 337 13.45 -6.68 -4.27
CA GLY A 337 14.33 -6.06 -5.27
C GLY A 337 13.71 -4.77 -5.83
N ILE A 338 14.54 -3.86 -6.31
CA ILE A 338 14.09 -2.61 -6.94
C ILE A 338 13.18 -2.86 -8.15
N ASP A 339 13.35 -3.98 -8.86
CA ASP A 339 12.55 -4.39 -10.02
C ASP A 339 11.21 -5.03 -9.66
N PHE A 340 10.96 -5.30 -8.38
CA PHE A 340 9.70 -5.86 -7.93
C PHE A 340 8.52 -4.92 -8.16
N PHE A 341 8.73 -3.62 -7.95
CA PHE A 341 7.71 -2.61 -8.24
C PHE A 341 7.81 -2.15 -9.70
N GLN A 342 6.75 -2.39 -10.45
CA GLN A 342 6.59 -1.93 -11.83
C GLN A 342 5.67 -0.72 -11.84
N ILE A 343 6.22 0.42 -11.40
CA ILE A 343 5.49 1.68 -11.28
C ILE A 343 5.98 2.68 -12.30
N TRP A 344 5.08 3.07 -13.20
CA TRP A 344 5.37 3.96 -14.32
C TRP A 344 4.45 5.17 -14.28
N ASP A 345 5.01 6.36 -14.49
CA ASP A 345 4.23 7.57 -14.71
C ASP A 345 3.84 7.65 -16.19
N ASN A 346 2.55 7.63 -16.52
CA ASN A 346 2.09 7.71 -17.91
C ASN A 346 1.80 9.16 -18.29
N PHE A 347 1.08 9.88 -17.43
CA PHE A 347 0.64 11.23 -17.72
C PHE A 347 0.50 12.07 -16.45
N GLU A 348 1.23 13.17 -16.39
CA GLU A 348 1.08 14.18 -15.34
C GLU A 348 0.92 15.54 -16.03
N LYS A 349 -0.24 16.18 -15.83
CA LYS A 349 -0.52 17.50 -16.42
C LYS A 349 -1.52 18.29 -15.59
N MET A 350 -1.15 19.51 -15.26
CA MET A 350 -2.10 20.52 -14.77
C MET A 350 -2.81 21.16 -15.97
N THR A 351 -4.14 21.20 -15.92
CA THR A 351 -4.98 21.93 -16.88
C THR A 351 -5.80 22.96 -16.14
N GLU A 352 -6.15 24.05 -16.81
CA GLU A 352 -6.91 25.14 -16.23
C GLU A 352 -8.05 25.59 -17.15
N ASN A 353 -9.16 26.02 -16.56
CA ASN A 353 -10.27 26.60 -17.30
C ASN A 353 -10.86 27.78 -16.51
N TYR A 354 -11.01 28.92 -17.20
CA TYR A 354 -11.59 30.12 -16.62
C TYR A 354 -13.08 30.22 -16.91
N ASN A 355 -13.91 30.30 -15.86
CA ASN A 355 -15.32 30.61 -16.01
C ASN A 355 -15.55 32.13 -15.99
N GLY A 356 -15.73 32.73 -17.16
CA GLY A 356 -16.02 34.17 -17.29
C GLY A 356 -17.36 34.63 -16.72
N LYS A 357 -18.33 33.73 -16.49
CA LYS A 357 -19.60 34.08 -15.82
C LYS A 357 -19.50 34.03 -14.30
N GLY A 358 -18.73 33.06 -13.79
CA GLY A 358 -18.55 32.83 -12.36
C GLY A 358 -17.33 33.52 -11.75
N LEU A 359 -16.45 34.07 -12.59
CA LEU A 359 -15.17 34.70 -12.20
C LEU A 359 -14.30 33.76 -11.35
N TYR A 360 -14.18 32.50 -11.77
CA TYR A 360 -13.36 31.52 -11.06
C TYR A 360 -12.54 30.64 -12.01
N TRP A 361 -11.39 30.19 -11.51
CA TRP A 361 -10.49 29.25 -12.18
C TRP A 361 -10.73 27.84 -11.67
N ASN A 362 -10.86 26.90 -12.59
CA ASN A 362 -10.85 25.46 -12.29
C ASN A 362 -9.52 24.88 -12.73
N TYR A 363 -8.72 24.42 -11.77
CA TYR A 363 -7.50 23.67 -12.01
C TYR A 363 -7.78 22.18 -11.90
N ASN A 364 -7.40 21.39 -12.90
CA ASN A 364 -7.49 19.94 -12.86
C ASN A 364 -6.09 19.35 -13.05
N TYR A 365 -5.57 18.75 -11.99
CA TYR A 365 -4.30 18.03 -12.05
C TYR A 365 -4.56 16.57 -12.41
N HIS A 366 -4.23 16.18 -13.64
CA HIS A 366 -4.38 14.81 -14.13
C HIS A 366 -3.13 13.99 -13.79
N VAL A 367 -3.34 12.83 -13.18
CA VAL A 367 -2.29 11.89 -12.77
C VAL A 367 -2.67 10.50 -13.23
N TRP A 368 -1.98 10.00 -14.25
CA TRP A 368 -2.16 8.66 -14.79
C TRP A 368 -0.88 7.85 -14.61
N LYS A 369 -1.03 6.65 -14.06
CA LYS A 369 0.08 5.77 -13.68
C LYS A 369 -0.28 4.30 -13.91
N THR A 370 0.76 3.50 -14.06
CA THR A 370 0.69 2.04 -14.00
C THR A 370 1.21 1.61 -12.65
N PHE A 371 0.39 0.95 -11.84
CA PHE A 371 0.82 0.28 -10.61
C PHE A 371 0.81 -1.22 -10.82
N SER A 372 1.98 -1.85 -10.82
CA SER A 372 2.05 -3.30 -10.95
C SER A 372 3.24 -3.88 -10.18
N LEU A 373 3.26 -5.20 -10.08
CA LEU A 373 4.33 -5.99 -9.48
C LEU A 373 4.92 -6.92 -10.54
N SER A 374 6.25 -6.99 -10.62
CA SER A 374 6.91 -7.98 -11.47
C SER A 374 6.77 -9.38 -10.85
N PRO A 375 6.31 -10.38 -11.62
CA PRO A 375 6.28 -11.76 -11.16
C PRO A 375 7.65 -12.45 -11.20
N PHE A 376 8.66 -11.83 -11.82
CA PHE A 376 10.00 -12.40 -11.99
C PHE A 376 11.00 -11.88 -10.95
N ALA A 377 10.79 -10.67 -10.42
CA ALA A 377 11.62 -10.11 -9.37
C ALA A 377 11.42 -10.81 -8.02
N GLN A 378 12.46 -10.81 -7.18
CA GLN A 378 12.42 -11.48 -5.89
C GLN A 378 11.84 -10.57 -4.78
N ALA A 379 10.98 -11.15 -3.95
CA ALA A 379 10.44 -10.51 -2.75
C ALA A 379 10.16 -11.55 -1.64
N VAL A 380 10.41 -11.15 -0.40
CA VAL A 380 10.24 -12.00 0.79
C VAL A 380 9.61 -11.19 1.92
N ALA A 381 8.62 -11.78 2.58
CA ALA A 381 8.00 -11.22 3.78
C ALA A 381 8.48 -11.97 5.01
N TYR A 382 8.96 -11.26 6.02
CA TYR A 382 9.31 -11.88 7.29
C TYR A 382 8.06 -11.97 8.17
N THR A 383 7.86 -13.11 8.84
CA THR A 383 6.70 -13.36 9.71
C THR A 383 7.12 -14.06 10.99
N ALA A 384 6.54 -13.66 12.12
CA ALA A 384 6.71 -14.37 13.38
C ALA A 384 5.88 -15.67 13.48
N GLU A 385 4.82 -15.77 12.67
CA GLU A 385 3.91 -16.91 12.68
C GLU A 385 4.35 -17.98 11.69
N VAL A 386 4.27 -19.25 12.12
CA VAL A 386 4.46 -20.42 11.26
C VAL A 386 3.26 -20.53 10.31
N GLY A 387 3.49 -20.28 9.03
CA GLY A 387 2.48 -20.49 8.00
C GLY A 387 2.27 -21.97 7.67
N ALA A 388 1.03 -22.35 7.38
CA ALA A 388 0.68 -23.70 6.93
C ALA A 388 -0.49 -23.67 5.94
N ILE A 389 -0.49 -24.61 5.00
CA ILE A 389 -1.61 -24.80 4.06
C ILE A 389 -2.68 -25.66 4.73
N THR A 390 -3.90 -25.14 4.84
CA THR A 390 -5.00 -25.85 5.50
C THR A 390 -5.78 -26.71 4.51
N SER A 391 -6.10 -26.17 3.34
CA SER A 391 -6.81 -26.87 2.26
C SER A 391 -6.52 -26.28 0.88
N VAL A 392 -6.68 -27.11 -0.15
CA VAL A 392 -6.72 -26.71 -1.56
C VAL A 392 -8.09 -27.12 -2.09
N ALA A 393 -8.73 -26.27 -2.88
CA ALA A 393 -9.95 -26.59 -3.61
C ALA A 393 -9.84 -26.14 -5.07
N VAL A 394 -10.60 -26.82 -5.94
CA VAL A 394 -10.68 -26.53 -7.36
C VAL A 394 -12.13 -26.29 -7.76
N THR A 395 -12.37 -25.30 -8.61
CA THR A 395 -13.68 -24.97 -9.15
C THR A 395 -13.59 -24.83 -10.68
N PRO A 396 -14.41 -25.57 -11.44
CA PRO A 396 -15.34 -26.63 -11.03
C PRO A 396 -14.63 -27.90 -10.50
N GLN A 397 -15.34 -28.72 -9.70
CA GLN A 397 -14.86 -30.05 -9.26
C GLN A 397 -15.13 -31.16 -10.30
N ALA A 398 -16.12 -30.94 -11.16
CA ALA A 398 -16.40 -31.79 -12.29
C ALA A 398 -16.86 -30.95 -13.47
N ALA A 399 -16.37 -31.29 -14.66
CA ALA A 399 -16.75 -30.62 -15.89
C ALA A 399 -16.94 -31.63 -17.01
N THR A 400 -17.73 -31.27 -18.01
CA THR A 400 -17.95 -32.09 -19.21
C THR A 400 -17.68 -31.22 -20.43
N ILE A 401 -16.65 -31.57 -21.19
CA ILE A 401 -16.23 -30.82 -22.38
C ILE A 401 -15.97 -31.77 -23.56
N PRO A 402 -16.27 -31.34 -24.80
CA PRO A 402 -15.98 -32.14 -25.98
C PRO A 402 -14.48 -32.13 -26.33
N PRO A 403 -13.98 -33.13 -27.10
CA PRO A 403 -12.63 -33.09 -27.66
C PRO A 403 -12.39 -31.80 -28.48
N GLY A 404 -11.23 -31.17 -28.30
CA GLY A 404 -10.85 -29.91 -28.94
C GLY A 404 -11.32 -28.64 -28.22
N ALA A 405 -11.98 -28.75 -27.06
CA ALA A 405 -12.40 -27.61 -26.26
C ALA A 405 -11.43 -27.29 -25.11
N ASP A 406 -11.54 -26.06 -24.62
CA ASP A 406 -10.81 -25.55 -23.46
C ASP A 406 -11.77 -25.33 -22.28
N ILE A 407 -11.27 -25.50 -21.07
CA ILE A 407 -11.92 -25.06 -19.83
C ILE A 407 -10.91 -24.44 -18.88
N GLU A 408 -11.29 -23.39 -18.17
CA GLU A 408 -10.47 -22.77 -17.14
C GLU A 408 -10.91 -23.26 -15.76
N LEU A 409 -9.94 -23.71 -14.96
CA LEU A 409 -10.14 -24.15 -13.59
C LEU A 409 -9.55 -23.11 -12.62
N ALA A 410 -10.32 -22.75 -11.60
CA ALA A 410 -9.86 -21.86 -10.53
C ALA A 410 -9.41 -22.68 -9.32
N ALA A 411 -8.21 -22.42 -8.81
CA ALA A 411 -7.74 -22.97 -7.55
C ALA A 411 -7.94 -21.98 -6.40
N SER A 412 -8.37 -22.47 -5.25
CA SER A 412 -8.44 -21.68 -4.01
C SER A 412 -7.67 -22.39 -2.91
N VAL A 413 -6.63 -21.74 -2.40
CA VAL A 413 -5.76 -22.26 -1.33
C VAL A 413 -6.06 -21.52 -0.03
N SER A 414 -6.43 -22.28 1.00
CA SER A 414 -6.61 -21.77 2.36
C SER A 414 -5.35 -21.99 3.18
N ARG A 415 -4.97 -21.00 4.00
CA ARG A 415 -3.72 -21.01 4.77
C ARG A 415 -3.81 -20.26 6.09
N THR A 416 -2.88 -20.54 6.99
CA THR A 416 -2.54 -19.73 8.18
C THR A 416 -1.15 -19.10 8.01
N GLY A 417 -0.83 -18.05 8.78
CA GLY A 417 0.44 -17.30 8.69
C GLY A 417 0.70 -16.66 7.33
N VAL A 418 1.96 -16.32 7.01
CA VAL A 418 2.42 -15.83 5.69
C VAL A 418 3.11 -16.98 4.95
N ILE A 419 2.47 -17.52 3.91
CA ILE A 419 3.01 -18.62 3.10
C ILE A 419 2.48 -18.51 1.67
N SER A 420 3.29 -18.91 0.68
CA SER A 420 2.89 -18.86 -0.73
C SER A 420 1.64 -19.70 -0.98
N LYS A 421 0.72 -19.19 -1.81
CA LYS A 421 -0.46 -19.91 -2.30
C LYS A 421 -0.24 -20.51 -3.69
N ALA A 422 1.00 -20.55 -4.18
CA ALA A 422 1.32 -21.14 -5.47
C ALA A 422 0.86 -22.61 -5.53
N VAL A 423 0.31 -22.98 -6.67
CA VAL A 423 -0.19 -24.33 -6.95
C VAL A 423 0.50 -24.90 -8.17
N GLU A 424 0.65 -26.22 -8.18
CA GLU A 424 1.12 -26.98 -9.32
C GLU A 424 -0.05 -27.77 -9.89
N TRP A 425 -0.25 -27.65 -11.21
CA TRP A 425 -1.28 -28.36 -11.94
C TRP A 425 -0.68 -29.58 -12.63
N SER A 426 -1.38 -30.70 -12.56
CA SER A 426 -1.01 -31.91 -13.28
C SER A 426 -2.24 -32.57 -13.89
N MET A 427 -2.04 -33.22 -15.04
CA MET A 427 -3.06 -33.97 -15.74
C MET A 427 -2.69 -35.45 -15.78
N THR A 428 -3.67 -36.31 -15.50
CA THR A 428 -3.51 -37.77 -15.55
C THR A 428 -4.73 -38.42 -16.19
N GLY A 429 -4.52 -39.60 -16.80
CA GLY A 429 -5.59 -40.37 -17.46
C GLY A 429 -5.94 -39.91 -18.88
N ASN A 430 -5.18 -38.97 -19.44
CA ASN A 430 -5.24 -38.62 -20.86
C ASN A 430 -4.56 -39.69 -21.72
N ASN A 431 -5.11 -39.98 -22.90
CA ASN A 431 -4.51 -40.86 -23.89
C ASN A 431 -3.80 -40.06 -24.99
N SER A 432 -4.18 -38.79 -25.22
CA SER A 432 -3.52 -37.92 -26.19
C SER A 432 -2.40 -37.13 -25.53
N THR A 433 -1.26 -37.02 -26.23
CA THR A 433 -0.14 -36.13 -25.86
C THR A 433 -0.44 -34.66 -26.16
N GLY A 434 -1.51 -34.38 -26.92
CA GLY A 434 -1.99 -33.02 -27.18
C GLY A 434 -2.89 -32.46 -26.07
N SER A 435 -3.37 -33.29 -25.15
CA SER A 435 -4.15 -32.85 -23.99
C SER A 435 -3.21 -32.37 -22.88
N TYR A 436 -3.44 -31.17 -22.36
CA TYR A 436 -2.57 -30.58 -21.34
C TYR A 436 -3.34 -29.65 -20.39
N VAL A 437 -2.72 -29.34 -19.25
CA VAL A 437 -3.14 -28.28 -18.35
C VAL A 437 -2.01 -27.24 -18.27
N SER A 438 -2.34 -25.96 -18.39
CA SER A 438 -1.37 -24.87 -18.21
C SER A 438 -1.11 -24.57 -16.73
N ASP A 439 -0.03 -23.84 -16.45
CA ASP A 439 0.30 -23.34 -15.10
C ASP A 439 -0.80 -22.42 -14.53
N THR A 440 -1.65 -21.86 -15.39
CA THR A 440 -2.80 -21.01 -15.00
C THR A 440 -4.09 -21.80 -14.78
N GLY A 441 -4.07 -23.13 -14.88
CA GLY A 441 -5.26 -23.97 -14.72
C GLY A 441 -6.16 -24.03 -15.96
N LYS A 442 -5.68 -23.60 -17.13
CA LYS A 442 -6.39 -23.79 -18.41
C LYS A 442 -6.16 -25.21 -18.91
N VAL A 443 -7.22 -25.98 -19.03
CA VAL A 443 -7.20 -27.35 -19.52
C VAL A 443 -7.62 -27.38 -20.98
N HIS A 444 -6.78 -27.99 -21.82
CA HIS A 444 -7.06 -28.28 -23.22
C HIS A 444 -7.23 -29.80 -23.41
N LEU A 445 -8.33 -30.22 -24.03
CA LEU A 445 -8.47 -31.60 -24.51
C LEU A 445 -8.19 -31.64 -26.01
N ALA A 446 -7.25 -32.49 -26.42
CA ALA A 446 -6.99 -32.67 -27.84
C ALA A 446 -8.18 -33.30 -28.57
N LYS A 447 -8.25 -33.07 -29.88
CA LYS A 447 -9.31 -33.64 -30.73
C LYS A 447 -9.25 -35.17 -30.84
N ASP A 448 -8.07 -35.74 -30.66
CA ASP A 448 -7.80 -37.19 -30.70
C ASP A 448 -7.83 -37.82 -29.29
N GLU A 449 -8.30 -37.09 -28.27
CA GLU A 449 -8.45 -37.64 -26.94
C GLU A 449 -9.52 -38.73 -26.90
N THR A 450 -9.13 -39.92 -26.43
CA THR A 450 -9.98 -41.11 -26.39
C THR A 450 -10.32 -41.56 -24.98
N ALA A 451 -9.73 -40.95 -23.95
CA ALA A 451 -10.12 -41.19 -22.57
C ALA A 451 -11.60 -40.83 -22.35
N ASN A 452 -12.29 -41.58 -21.48
CA ASN A 452 -13.65 -41.23 -21.08
C ASN A 452 -13.63 -40.17 -19.96
N THR A 453 -12.60 -40.22 -19.12
CA THR A 453 -12.38 -39.28 -18.03
C THR A 453 -10.90 -38.91 -17.95
N VAL A 454 -10.64 -37.62 -17.73
CA VAL A 454 -9.31 -37.06 -17.46
C VAL A 454 -9.35 -36.45 -16.06
N LYS A 455 -8.31 -36.68 -15.27
CA LYS A 455 -8.20 -36.16 -13.92
C LYS A 455 -7.18 -35.03 -13.91
N VAL A 456 -7.62 -33.86 -13.47
CA VAL A 456 -6.75 -32.71 -13.26
C VAL A 456 -6.57 -32.53 -11.77
N VAL A 457 -5.33 -32.62 -11.31
CA VAL A 457 -4.96 -32.47 -9.90
C VAL A 457 -4.27 -31.13 -9.72
N VAL A 458 -4.72 -30.38 -8.73
CA VAL A 458 -4.05 -29.17 -8.26
C VAL A 458 -3.49 -29.44 -6.88
N ALA A 459 -2.18 -29.28 -6.72
CA ALA A 459 -1.48 -29.47 -5.45
C ALA A 459 -0.84 -28.16 -5.01
N SER A 460 -0.69 -27.93 -3.71
CA SER A 460 0.12 -26.82 -3.22
C SER A 460 1.60 -27.09 -3.50
N VAL A 461 2.33 -26.08 -3.97
CA VAL A 461 3.80 -26.16 -4.15
C VAL A 461 4.50 -26.35 -2.81
N VAL A 462 3.93 -25.80 -1.72
CA VAL A 462 4.55 -25.80 -0.39
C VAL A 462 4.25 -27.08 0.39
N ASP A 463 3.07 -27.68 0.19
CA ASP A 463 2.67 -28.95 0.79
C ASP A 463 1.93 -29.80 -0.24
N SER A 464 2.67 -30.66 -0.94
CA SER A 464 2.12 -31.54 -1.99
C SER A 464 1.10 -32.55 -1.46
N GLY A 465 1.04 -32.77 -0.14
CA GLY A 465 0.00 -33.57 0.50
C GLY A 465 -1.37 -32.89 0.49
N LYS A 466 -1.44 -31.57 0.29
CA LYS A 466 -2.67 -30.79 0.14
C LYS A 466 -2.98 -30.60 -1.34
N SER A 467 -3.95 -31.35 -1.84
CA SER A 467 -4.39 -31.29 -3.22
C SER A 467 -5.91 -31.40 -3.37
N ALA A 468 -6.41 -30.94 -4.52
CA ALA A 468 -7.78 -31.14 -4.97
C ALA A 468 -7.78 -31.72 -6.38
N MET A 469 -8.88 -32.37 -6.75
CA MET A 469 -9.03 -33.02 -8.04
C MET A 469 -10.29 -32.52 -8.75
N CYS A 470 -10.15 -32.13 -10.00
CA CYS A 470 -11.25 -31.94 -10.93
C CYS A 470 -11.35 -33.15 -11.86
N THR A 471 -12.56 -33.71 -12.00
CA THR A 471 -12.82 -34.79 -12.96
C THR A 471 -13.44 -34.22 -14.23
N ILE A 472 -12.76 -34.39 -15.36
CA ILE A 472 -13.25 -33.95 -16.66
C ILE A 472 -13.80 -35.17 -17.41
N THR A 473 -15.10 -35.15 -17.72
CA THR A 473 -15.74 -36.13 -18.59
C THR A 473 -15.63 -35.68 -20.05
N VAL A 474 -15.11 -36.56 -20.90
CA VAL A 474 -14.96 -36.26 -22.33
C VAL A 474 -16.30 -36.53 -23.01
N ASN A 475 -16.96 -35.47 -23.46
CA ASN A 475 -18.23 -35.58 -24.18
C ASN A 475 -17.96 -35.94 -25.63
N LYS A 476 -17.88 -37.23 -25.92
CA LYS A 476 -17.81 -37.73 -27.29
C LYS A 476 -19.21 -37.59 -27.88
N ALA A 477 -19.38 -36.69 -28.85
CA ALA A 477 -20.57 -36.70 -29.69
C ALA A 477 -20.68 -38.11 -30.28
N GLN A 478 -21.83 -38.77 -30.05
CA GLN A 478 -22.12 -40.10 -30.61
C GLN A 478 -22.18 -40.07 -32.13
#